data_AF-D5P6I5-F1
#
_entry.id   AF-D5P6I5-F1
#
_cell.length_a   1.000
_cell.length_b   1.000
_cell.length_c   1.000
_cell.angle_alpha   90.00
_cell.angle_beta   90.00
_cell.angle_gamma   90.00
#
_symmetry.space_group_name_H-M   'P 1'
#
loop_
_entity.id
_entity.type
_entity.pdbx_description
1 polymer ?
#
loop_
_entity_poly.entity_id
_entity_poly.type
_entity_poly.pdbx_seq_one_letter_code
_entity_poly.pdbx_strand_id
1 'polypeptide(L)' 'MGRLFGTDGVRGVANRELTAELALALGAAAARHLASAGGP' A
#
# COMPACT_ATOMS: atom_id res chain seq x y z
N MET A 1 -16.70 3.64 -2.56
CA MET A 1 -15.54 3.11 -1.82
C MET A 1 -14.78 2.16 -2.74
N GLY A 2 -13.86 2.68 -3.55
CA GLY A 2 -13.09 1.86 -4.50
C GLY A 2 -12.20 0.86 -3.76
N ARG A 3 -11.93 -0.30 -4.37
CA ARG A 3 -10.96 -1.26 -3.84
C ARG A 3 -9.58 -0.61 -3.85
N LEU A 4 -8.87 -0.66 -2.72
CA LEU A 4 -7.53 -0.07 -2.59
C LEU A 4 -6.51 -0.76 -3.51
N PHE A 5 -6.62 -2.08 -3.64
CA PHE A 5 -5.79 -2.90 -4.54
C PHE A 5 -6.57 -3.28 -5.80
N GLY A 6 -5.95 -3.05 -6.97
CA GLY A 6 -6.39 -3.57 -8.26
C GLY A 6 -5.64 -4.87 -8.62
N THR A 7 -5.66 -5.25 -9.91
CA THR A 7 -5.00 -6.47 -10.41
C THR A 7 -3.52 -6.54 -10.05
N ASP A 8 -2.79 -5.42 -10.20
CA ASP A 8 -1.34 -5.35 -9.99
C ASP A 8 -0.97 -4.35 -8.88
N GLY A 9 -1.77 -4.31 -7.80
CA GLY A 9 -1.51 -3.46 -6.65
C GLY A 9 -2.26 -2.12 -6.67
N VAL A 10 -1.72 -1.15 -5.92
CA VAL A 10 -2.28 0.21 -5.80
C VAL A 10 -1.67 1.11 -6.86
N ARG A 11 -2.49 1.66 -7.76
CA ARG A 11 -2.06 2.51 -8.89
C ARG A 11 -2.92 3.77 -8.96
N GLY A 12 -2.37 4.84 -9.54
CA GLY A 12 -3.09 6.08 -9.78
C GLY A 12 -2.16 7.20 -10.24
N VAL A 13 -2.73 8.32 -10.65
CA VAL A 13 -1.95 9.52 -11.01
C VAL A 13 -1.19 10.03 -9.78
N ALA A 14 0.13 10.22 -9.94
CA ALA A 14 1.00 10.70 -8.88
C ALA A 14 0.55 12.06 -8.35
N ASN A 15 0.59 12.22 -7.03
CA ASN A 15 0.19 13.45 -6.32
C ASN A 15 -1.29 13.84 -6.49
N ARG A 16 -2.15 12.92 -6.95
CA ARG A 16 -3.61 13.09 -7.02
C ARG A 16 -4.33 11.90 -6.41
N GLU A 17 -4.11 10.73 -6.99
CA GLU A 17 -4.70 9.46 -6.55
C GLU A 17 -3.67 8.68 -5.73
N LEU A 18 -2.42 8.64 -6.20
CA LEU A 18 -1.28 8.10 -5.47
C LEU A 18 -0.54 9.24 -4.78
N THR A 19 -0.98 9.60 -3.58
CA THR A 19 -0.37 10.66 -2.76
C THR A 19 0.82 10.14 -1.96
N ALA A 20 1.66 11.05 -1.45
CA ALA A 20 2.79 10.69 -0.60
C ALA A 20 2.34 10.04 0.72
N GLU A 21 1.26 10.53 1.31
CA GLU A 21 0.67 10.01 2.54
C GLU A 21 0.15 8.58 2.33
N LEU A 22 -0.50 8.32 1.19
CA LEU A 22 -0.97 7.00 0.84
C LEU A 22 0.20 6.02 0.64
N ALA A 23 1.25 6.45 -0.06
CA ALA A 23 2.45 5.64 -0.26
C ALA A 23 3.14 5.30 1.07
N LEU A 24 3.27 6.27 1.97
CA LEU A 24 3.85 6.08 3.30
C LEU A 24 3.01 5.10 4.14
N ALA A 25 1.69 5.26 4.14
CA ALA A 25 0.78 4.39 4.87
C ALA A 25 0.85 2.94 4.36
N LEU A 26 0.87 2.75 3.04
CA LEU A 26 1.03 1.43 2.40
C LEU A 26 2.36 0.77 2.77
N GLY A 27 3.47 1.50 2.67
CA GLY A 27 4.79 0.99 3.02
C GLY A 27 4.89 0.56 4.49
N ALA A 28 4.37 1.38 5.40
CA ALA A 28 4.36 1.06 6.83
C ALA A 28 3.48 -0.15 7.15
N ALA A 29 2.32 -0.28 6.49
CA ALA A 29 1.45 -1.45 6.63
C ALA A 29 2.11 -2.72 6.11
N ALA A 30 2.74 -2.66 4.93
CA ALA A 30 3.46 -3.78 4.33
C ALA A 30 4.62 -4.23 5.23
N ALA A 31 5.42 -3.30 5.74
CA ALA A 31 6.53 -3.61 6.64
C ALA A 31 6.06 -4.33 7.92
N ARG A 32 5.01 -3.83 8.58
CA ARG A 32 4.44 -4.49 9.76
C ARG A 32 3.90 -5.89 9.43
N HIS A 33 3.19 -6.02 8.31
CA HIS A 33 2.60 -7.30 7.91
C HIS A 33 3.68 -8.34 7.60
N LEU A 34 4.66 -7.98 6.78
CA LEU A 34 5.75 -8.89 6.39
C LEU A 34 6.67 -9.24 7.57
N ALA A 35 6.95 -8.29 8.46
CA ALA A 35 7.73 -8.55 9.68
C ALA A 35 6.99 -9.47 10.67
N SER A 36 5.65 -9.42 10.70
CA SER A 36 4.83 -10.30 11.56
C SER A 36 4.56 -11.67 10.91
N ALA A 37 4.58 -11.75 9.59
CA ALA A 37 4.36 -12.99 8.83
C ALA A 37 5.63 -13.86 8.73
N GLY A 38 6.79 -13.35 9.16
CA GLY A 38 8.04 -14.11 9.31
C GLY A 38 8.02 -15.04 10.54
N GLY A 39 7.04 -15.93 10.63
CA GLY A 39 7.21 -17.24 11.28
C GLY A 39 7.75 -18.23 10.24
N PRO A 40 8.39 -19.35 10.65
CA PRO A 40 9.17 -20.23 9.78
C PRO A 40 8.46 -20.65 8.48
#